data_AF-A0A6N6LCB0-F1
#
_entry.id   AF-A0A6N6LCB0-F1
#
_cell.length_a   1.000
_cell.length_b   1.000
_cell.length_c   1.000
_cell.angle_alpha   90.00
_cell.angle_beta   90.00
_cell.angle_gamma   90.00
#
_symmetry.space_group_name_H-M   'P 1'
#
loop_
_entity.id
_entity.type
_entity.pdbx_description
1 polymer ?
#
loop_
_entity_poly.entity_id
_entity_poly.type
_entity_poly.pdbx_seq_one_letter_code
_entity_poly.pdbx_strand_id
1 'polypeptide(L)'
;MQPFHLAFPVDDLDASRRFYGDILGCPEGRSSDHWIDFDLFGHQIVAHLAPGRSGRQASNAVDGDDVPVPHFGVVLNMTDFDALAARLKAAGVRFIIEPHIRFAGLPGEQATMFFLDPSGNALEFKAFADIGRLFAKQ
;
A
#
# COMPACT_ATOMS: atom_id res chain seq x y z
N MET A 1 -4.79 -19.60 -0.33
CA MET A 1 -4.04 -18.74 0.60
C MET A 1 -5.00 -18.25 1.68
N GLN A 2 -4.54 -18.03 2.91
CA GLN A 2 -5.36 -17.42 3.97
C GLN A 2 -5.20 -15.88 3.91
N PRO A 3 -6.22 -15.08 4.28
CA PRO A 3 -6.07 -13.63 4.38
C PRO A 3 -4.98 -13.22 5.37
N PHE A 4 -4.24 -12.16 5.06
CA PHE A 4 -3.38 -11.48 6.03
C PHE A 4 -4.21 -10.51 6.88
N HIS A 5 -3.72 -10.21 8.08
CA HIS A 5 -4.30 -9.23 9.00
C HIS A 5 -3.22 -8.24 9.47
N LEU A 6 -3.47 -6.93 9.31
CA LEU A 6 -2.58 -5.87 9.75
C LEU A 6 -3.34 -4.77 10.48
N ALA A 7 -2.99 -4.51 11.74
CA ALA A 7 -3.42 -3.31 12.46
C ALA A 7 -2.35 -2.22 12.37
N PHE A 8 -2.76 -0.97 12.12
CA PHE A 8 -1.85 0.17 11.98
C PHE A 8 -2.48 1.45 12.54
N PRO A 9 -1.67 2.40 13.06
CA PRO A 9 -2.17 3.65 13.62
C PRO A 9 -2.59 4.64 12.54
N VAL A 10 -3.64 5.41 12.82
CA VAL A 10 -4.07 6.56 12.02
C VAL A 10 -4.39 7.76 12.92
N ASP A 11 -4.32 8.95 12.34
CA ASP A 11 -4.57 10.20 13.06
C ASP A 11 -6.06 10.59 13.06
N ASP A 12 -6.81 10.18 12.04
CA ASP A 12 -8.20 10.57 11.84
C ASP A 12 -8.96 9.46 11.07
N LEU A 13 -10.04 8.95 11.68
CA LEU A 13 -10.83 7.85 11.11
C LEU A 13 -11.64 8.27 9.87
N ASP A 14 -12.11 9.51 9.77
CA ASP A 14 -12.87 9.99 8.61
C ASP A 14 -11.96 10.26 7.40
N ALA A 15 -10.76 10.79 7.64
CA ALA A 15 -9.72 10.88 6.64
C ALA A 15 -9.31 9.50 6.14
N SER A 16 -9.20 8.52 7.04
CA SER A 16 -8.92 7.13 6.69
C SER A 16 -10.06 6.53 5.86
N ARG A 17 -11.32 6.75 6.24
CA ARG A 17 -12.50 6.29 5.47
C ARG A 17 -12.51 6.84 4.05
N ARG A 18 -12.28 8.15 3.88
CA ARG A 18 -12.19 8.76 2.54
C ARG A 18 -11.04 8.19 1.72
N PHE A 19 -9.88 8.03 2.34
CA PHE A 19 -8.70 7.53 1.63
C PHE A 19 -8.82 6.05 1.25
N TYR A 20 -9.05 5.18 2.24
CA TYR A 20 -9.12 3.74 2.00
C TYR A 20 -10.41 3.35 1.27
N GLY A 21 -11.56 3.91 1.64
CA GLY A 21 -12.84 3.64 1.00
C GLY A 21 -12.95 4.24 -0.39
N ASP A 22 -12.87 5.57 -0.50
CA ASP A 22 -13.22 6.26 -1.75
C ASP A 22 -12.06 6.28 -2.75
N ILE A 23 -10.83 6.54 -2.29
CA ILE A 23 -9.66 6.66 -3.19
C ILE A 23 -9.07 5.27 -3.49
N LEU A 24 -8.76 4.50 -2.45
CA LEU A 24 -8.14 3.18 -2.57
C LEU A 24 -9.16 2.08 -2.92
N GLY A 25 -10.45 2.36 -2.82
CA GLY A 25 -11.53 1.45 -3.21
C GLY A 25 -11.64 0.20 -2.32
N CYS A 26 -11.21 0.30 -1.07
CA CYS A 26 -11.26 -0.76 -0.07
C CYS A 26 -12.57 -0.68 0.71
N PRO A 27 -13.51 -1.63 0.54
CA PRO A 27 -14.76 -1.63 1.29
C PRO A 27 -14.51 -1.59 2.81
N GLU A 28 -15.26 -0.73 3.51
CA GLU A 28 -15.29 -0.72 4.97
C GLU A 28 -16.00 -1.97 5.51
N GLY A 29 -15.39 -2.58 6.51
CA GLY A 29 -15.94 -3.69 7.27
C GLY A 29 -16.58 -3.21 8.58
N ARG A 30 -16.24 -3.87 9.69
CA ARG A 30 -16.69 -3.44 11.03
C ARG A 30 -15.92 -2.19 11.45
N SER A 31 -16.53 -1.37 12.29
CA SER A 31 -15.89 -0.18 12.84
C SER A 31 -16.43 0.17 14.22
N SER A 32 -15.72 1.08 14.90
CA SER A 32 -16.11 1.73 16.16
C SER A 32 -15.56 3.15 16.20
N ASP A 33 -15.77 3.86 17.31
CA ASP A 33 -15.22 5.20 17.56
C ASP A 33 -13.66 5.23 17.63
N HIS A 34 -13.01 4.06 17.63
CA HIS A 34 -11.55 3.94 17.77
C HIS A 34 -10.86 3.12 16.68
N TRP A 35 -11.61 2.49 15.76
CA TRP A 35 -11.00 1.71 14.67
C TRP A 35 -11.95 1.41 13.51
N ILE A 36 -11.40 1.11 12.34
CA ILE A 36 -12.12 0.68 11.14
C ILE A 36 -11.40 -0.51 10.49
N ASP A 37 -12.11 -1.59 10.19
CA ASP A 37 -11.66 -2.67 9.31
C ASP A 37 -11.85 -2.25 7.83
N PHE A 38 -10.88 -2.54 6.97
CA PHE A 38 -11.01 -2.42 5.50
C PHE A 38 -10.65 -3.74 4.81
N ASP A 39 -11.37 -4.05 3.73
CA ASP A 39 -11.00 -5.11 2.78
C ASP A 39 -10.00 -4.57 1.74
N LEU A 40 -8.73 -4.90 1.95
CA LEU A 40 -7.62 -4.59 1.05
C LEU A 40 -7.33 -5.82 0.16
N PHE A 41 -8.05 -5.96 -0.95
CA PHE A 41 -7.87 -7.05 -1.93
C PHE A 41 -8.00 -8.46 -1.31
N GLY A 42 -8.96 -8.66 -0.42
CA GLY A 42 -9.20 -9.90 0.32
C GLY A 42 -8.35 -10.06 1.58
N HIS A 43 -7.57 -9.04 1.95
CA HIS A 43 -6.84 -8.98 3.22
C HIS A 43 -7.50 -7.98 4.18
N GLN A 44 -7.40 -8.23 5.48
CA GLN A 44 -7.95 -7.34 6.48
C GLN A 44 -6.87 -6.37 6.95
N ILE A 45 -7.10 -5.07 6.75
CA ILE A 45 -6.30 -4.04 7.41
C ILE A 45 -7.20 -3.28 8.41
N VAL A 46 -6.63 -2.90 9.55
CA VAL A 46 -7.37 -2.25 10.64
C VAL A 46 -6.71 -0.92 10.98
N ALA A 47 -7.38 0.16 10.64
CA ALA A 47 -6.96 1.51 11.00
C ALA A 47 -7.39 1.79 12.45
N HIS A 48 -6.42 1.85 13.38
CA HIS A 48 -6.65 2.20 14.78
C HIS A 48 -6.37 3.67 15.03
N LEU A 49 -7.33 4.39 15.62
CA LEU A 49 -7.15 5.78 15.99
C LEU A 49 -6.07 5.91 17.08
N ALA A 50 -4.91 6.44 16.71
CA ALA A 50 -3.77 6.66 17.59
C ALA A 50 -2.97 7.90 17.13
N PRO A 51 -3.49 9.12 17.37
CA PRO A 51 -2.91 10.34 16.85
C PRO A 51 -1.44 10.54 17.22
N GLY A 52 -0.62 10.91 16.24
CA GLY A 52 0.82 11.14 16.38
C GLY A 52 1.65 9.85 16.52
N ARG A 53 1.05 8.67 16.30
CA ARG A 53 1.75 7.37 16.33
C ARG A 53 1.91 6.75 14.95
N SER A 54 1.34 7.34 13.91
CA SER A 54 1.49 6.95 12.51
C SER A 54 2.68 7.65 11.85
N GLY A 55 2.99 7.24 10.62
CA GLY A 55 4.05 7.85 9.82
C GLY A 55 5.27 6.95 9.59
N ARG A 56 6.02 7.26 8.53
CA ARG A 56 7.35 6.67 8.30
C ARG A 56 8.33 7.05 9.42
N GLN A 57 9.13 6.09 9.87
CA GLN A 57 10.15 6.27 10.91
C GLN A 57 11.56 6.41 10.34
N ALA A 58 11.82 5.78 9.20
CA ALA A 58 13.10 5.79 8.51
C ALA A 58 12.90 5.61 7.00
N SER A 59 14.00 5.62 6.26
CA SER A 59 14.02 5.25 4.86
C SER A 59 15.32 4.56 4.49
N ASN A 60 15.26 3.67 3.50
CA ASN A 60 16.40 2.87 3.02
C ASN A 60 16.59 3.09 1.52
N ALA A 61 17.84 3.27 1.08
CA ALA A 61 18.16 3.34 -0.33
C ALA A 61 18.00 1.96 -0.99
N VAL A 62 17.12 1.85 -1.99
CA VAL A 62 16.91 0.63 -2.80
C VAL A 62 16.80 1.04 -4.26
N ASP A 63 17.74 0.58 -5.07
CA ASP A 63 17.77 0.86 -6.53
C ASP A 63 17.67 2.35 -6.89
N GLY A 64 18.31 3.21 -6.08
CA GLY A 64 18.28 4.67 -6.25
C GLY A 64 17.08 5.37 -5.61
N ASP A 65 16.08 4.62 -5.13
CA ASP A 65 14.91 5.17 -4.45
C ASP A 65 15.05 5.17 -2.93
N ASP A 66 14.43 6.16 -2.27
CA ASP A 66 14.36 6.27 -0.81
C ASP A 66 13.08 5.58 -0.28
N VAL A 67 13.19 4.28 0.01
CA VAL A 67 12.04 3.44 0.40
C VAL A 67 11.65 3.69 1.85
N PRO A 68 10.42 4.17 2.14
CA PRO A 68 9.98 4.48 3.50
C PRO A 68 9.78 3.21 4.35
N VAL A 69 10.10 3.29 5.65
CA VAL A 69 9.91 2.19 6.62
C VAL A 69 9.17 2.71 7.87
N PRO A 70 8.17 1.98 8.41
CA PRO A 70 7.56 0.78 7.82
C PRO A 70 6.69 1.12 6.60
N HIS A 71 6.41 0.12 5.77
CA HIS A 71 5.40 0.17 4.71
C HIS A 71 4.65 -1.16 4.61
N PHE A 72 3.48 -1.13 3.99
CA PHE A 72 2.67 -2.32 3.74
C PHE A 72 1.86 -2.20 2.46
N GLY A 73 1.36 -3.32 1.95
CA GLY A 73 0.39 -3.34 0.88
C GLY A 73 0.30 -4.73 0.26
N VAL A 74 -0.03 -4.82 -1.02
CA VAL A 74 -0.39 -6.09 -1.67
C VAL A 74 0.48 -6.33 -2.90
N VAL A 75 0.84 -7.60 -3.11
CA VAL A 75 1.37 -8.07 -4.38
C VAL A 75 0.18 -8.41 -5.29
N LEU A 76 -0.10 -7.51 -6.23
CA LEU A 76 -1.19 -7.60 -7.18
C LEU A 76 -0.77 -8.34 -8.46
N ASN A 77 -1.75 -8.69 -9.29
CA ASN A 77 -1.47 -8.94 -10.70
C ASN A 77 -1.25 -7.60 -11.45
N MET A 78 -0.63 -7.66 -12.63
CA MET A 78 -0.29 -6.47 -13.42
C MET A 78 -1.52 -5.61 -13.77
N THR A 79 -2.65 -6.23 -14.11
CA THR A 79 -3.88 -5.52 -14.47
C THR A 79 -4.40 -4.68 -13.30
N ASP A 80 -4.46 -5.26 -12.11
CA ASP A 80 -4.94 -4.57 -10.90
C ASP A 80 -3.95 -3.48 -10.45
N PHE A 81 -2.64 -3.70 -10.63
CA PHE A 81 -1.61 -2.70 -10.37
C PHE A 81 -1.78 -1.47 -11.26
N ASP A 82 -1.93 -1.67 -12.57
CA ASP A 82 -2.10 -0.57 -13.54
C ASP A 82 -3.40 0.20 -13.27
N ALA A 83 -4.50 -0.52 -12.96
CA ALA A 83 -5.78 0.08 -12.61
C ALA A 83 -5.70 0.91 -11.32
N LEU A 84 -5.01 0.41 -10.29
CA LEU A 84 -4.80 1.13 -9.04
C LEU A 84 -3.93 2.38 -9.27
N ALA A 85 -2.84 2.26 -10.02
CA ALA A 85 -1.96 3.37 -10.36
C ALA A 85 -2.71 4.49 -11.10
N ALA A 86 -3.52 4.14 -12.10
CA ALA A 86 -4.32 5.10 -12.86
C ALA A 86 -5.33 5.84 -11.97
N ARG A 87 -6.02 5.13 -11.09
CA ARG A 87 -6.98 5.70 -10.13
C ARG A 87 -6.33 6.65 -9.13
N LEU A 88 -5.19 6.26 -8.57
CA LEU A 88 -4.43 7.11 -7.64
C LEU A 88 -3.94 8.39 -8.32
N LYS A 89 -3.47 8.29 -9.57
CA LYS A 89 -3.09 9.46 -10.39
C LYS A 89 -4.29 10.37 -10.66
N ALA A 90 -5.44 9.81 -11.03
CA ALA A 90 -6.66 10.57 -11.27
C ALA A 90 -7.19 11.28 -10.01
N ALA A 91 -6.98 10.67 -8.84
CA ALA A 91 -7.31 11.26 -7.53
C ALA A 91 -6.27 12.29 -7.04
N GLY A 92 -5.17 12.52 -7.77
CA GLY A 92 -4.12 13.46 -7.39
C GLY A 92 -3.26 13.00 -6.22
N VAL A 93 -3.19 11.69 -5.96
CA VAL A 93 -2.30 11.13 -4.93
C VAL A 93 -0.86 11.36 -5.35
N ARG A 94 -0.05 11.89 -4.42
CA ARG A 94 1.38 12.11 -4.64
C ARG A 94 2.16 10.84 -4.33
N PHE A 95 2.93 10.38 -5.30
CA PHE A 95 3.82 9.24 -5.13
C PHE A 95 5.15 9.66 -4.49
N ILE A 96 5.64 8.83 -3.57
CA ILE A 96 7.05 8.85 -3.15
C ILE A 96 7.89 8.21 -4.26
N ILE A 97 7.40 7.08 -4.80
CA ILE A 97 7.99 6.36 -5.92
C ILE A 97 6.87 6.14 -6.93
N GLU A 98 6.96 6.78 -8.10
CA GLU A 98 6.00 6.65 -9.19
C GLU A 98 5.91 5.18 -9.67
N PRO A 99 4.74 4.73 -10.17
CA PRO A 99 4.58 3.39 -10.72
C PRO A 99 5.51 3.16 -11.91
N HIS A 100 6.41 2.20 -11.78
CA HIS A 100 7.34 1.78 -12.83
C HIS A 100 7.75 0.32 -12.66
N ILE A 101 8.40 -0.24 -13.69
CA ILE A 101 9.03 -1.56 -13.64
C ILE A 101 10.45 -1.42 -13.09
N ARG A 102 10.72 -2.15 -12.00
CA ARG A 102 12.04 -2.30 -11.39
C ARG A 102 12.68 -3.61 -11.82
N PHE A 103 14.01 -3.61 -11.97
CA PHE A 103 14.80 -4.79 -12.35
C PHE A 103 14.37 -5.44 -13.69
N ALA A 104 14.03 -4.63 -14.69
CA ALA A 104 13.58 -5.11 -16.00
C ALA A 104 14.56 -6.14 -16.61
N GLY A 105 14.04 -7.29 -17.02
CA GLY A 105 14.79 -8.41 -17.60
C GLY A 105 15.55 -9.29 -16.59
N LEU A 106 15.50 -8.99 -15.29
CA LEU A 106 16.14 -9.77 -14.23
C LEU A 106 15.13 -10.69 -13.53
N PRO A 107 15.58 -11.75 -12.81
CA PRO A 107 14.69 -12.64 -12.07
C PRO A 107 13.77 -11.97 -11.05
N GLY A 108 14.11 -10.76 -10.59
CA GLY A 108 13.33 -9.95 -9.65
C GLY A 108 12.48 -8.86 -10.31
N GLU A 109 12.26 -8.91 -11.63
CA GLU A 109 11.43 -7.93 -12.34
C GLU A 109 10.05 -7.80 -11.67
N GLN A 110 9.71 -6.57 -11.30
CA GLN A 110 8.46 -6.26 -10.62
C GLN A 110 8.03 -4.84 -10.93
N ALA A 111 6.72 -4.60 -10.99
CA ALA A 111 6.17 -3.27 -10.87
C ALA A 111 6.13 -2.85 -9.39
N THR A 112 6.40 -1.59 -9.10
CA THR A 112 6.30 -1.05 -7.74
C THR A 112 5.82 0.39 -7.75
N MET A 113 5.10 0.79 -6.70
CA MET A 113 4.76 2.18 -6.42
C MET A 113 4.65 2.40 -4.91
N PHE A 114 5.00 3.61 -4.47
CA PHE A 114 4.91 4.02 -3.07
C PHE A 114 4.20 5.35 -2.93
N PHE A 115 3.34 5.46 -1.93
CA PHE A 115 2.65 6.70 -1.56
C PHE A 115 2.26 6.66 -0.08
N LEU A 116 1.74 7.78 0.44
CA LEU A 116 1.31 7.89 1.83
C LEU A 116 -0.21 7.97 1.94
N ASP A 117 -0.75 7.40 3.01
CA ASP A 117 -2.08 7.73 3.48
C ASP A 117 -2.10 9.12 4.17
N PRO A 118 -3.27 9.63 4.58
CA PRO A 118 -3.38 10.91 5.28
C PRO A 118 -2.66 10.98 6.63
N SER A 119 -2.40 9.82 7.25
CA SER A 119 -1.70 9.70 8.54
C SER A 119 -0.19 9.49 8.37
N GLY A 120 0.32 9.54 7.12
CA GLY A 120 1.72 9.37 6.78
C GLY A 120 2.20 7.92 6.74
N ASN A 121 1.32 6.93 6.84
CA ASN A 121 1.68 5.53 6.66
C ASN A 121 2.07 5.29 5.20
N ALA A 122 3.18 4.61 4.97
CA ALA A 122 3.62 4.30 3.62
C ALA A 122 2.95 3.02 3.11
N LEU A 123 2.37 3.12 1.91
CA LEU A 123 1.83 1.99 1.20
C LEU A 123 2.74 1.62 0.04
N GLU A 124 3.01 0.33 -0.10
CA GLU A 124 3.69 -0.26 -1.26
C GLU A 124 2.74 -1.23 -1.95
N PHE A 125 2.52 -1.00 -3.25
CA PHE A 125 1.92 -2.03 -4.09
C PHE A 125 2.98 -2.54 -5.05
N LYS A 126 2.99 -3.86 -5.23
CA LYS A 126 3.87 -4.53 -6.18
C LYS A 126 3.07 -5.38 -7.14
N ALA A 127 3.64 -5.68 -8.30
CA ALA A 127 3.15 -6.74 -9.16
C ALA A 127 4.31 -7.44 -9.84
N PHE A 128 4.13 -8.73 -10.15
CA PHE A 128 5.11 -9.54 -10.88
C PHE A 128 4.43 -10.09 -12.12
N ALA A 129 5.13 -10.08 -13.25
CA ALA A 129 4.67 -10.76 -14.46
C ALA A 129 4.58 -12.28 -14.23
N ASP A 130 5.48 -12.82 -13.42
CA ASP A 130 5.47 -14.21 -12.93
C ASP A 130 5.51 -14.21 -11.39
N ILE A 131 4.36 -14.45 -10.77
CA ILE A 131 4.23 -14.48 -9.30
C ILE A 131 5.11 -15.55 -8.64
N GLY A 132 5.53 -16.59 -9.39
CA GLY A 132 6.47 -17.60 -8.89
C GLY A 132 7.84 -17.03 -8.54
N ARG A 133 8.16 -15.82 -9.03
CA ARG A 133 9.41 -15.10 -8.75
C ARG A 133 9.40 -14.31 -7.45
N LEU A 134 8.25 -14.10 -6.81
CA LEU A 134 8.13 -13.26 -5.61
C LEU A 134 9.13 -13.62 -4.50
N PHE A 135 9.40 -14.91 -4.32
CA PHE A 135 10.35 -15.43 -3.32
C PHE A 135 11.59 -16.09 -3.94
N ALA A 136 11.82 -15.90 -5.25
CA ALA A 136 13.02 -16.40 -5.89
C ALA A 136 14.25 -15.68 -5.31
N LYS A 137 15.28 -16.46 -4.97
CA LYS A 137 16.56 -15.88 -4.57
C LYS A 137 17.26 -15.31 -5.80
N GLN A 138 17.90 -14.16 -5.63
CA GLN A 138 18.88 -13.65 -6.60
C GLN A 138 20.16 -14.47 -6.54
#